data_AF-A0A7D4UBP2-F1
#
_entry.id   AF-A0A7D4UBP2-F1
#
_cell.length_a   1.000
_cell.length_b   1.000
_cell.length_c   1.000
_cell.angle_alpha   90.00
_cell.angle_beta   90.00
_cell.angle_gamma   90.00
#
_symmetry.space_group_name_H-M   'P 1'
#
loop_
_entity.id
_entity.type
_entity.pdbx_description
1 polymer ?
#
loop_
_entity_poly.entity_id
_entity_poly.type
_entity_poly.pdbx_seq_one_letter_code
_entity_poly.pdbx_strand_id
1 'polypeptide(L)'
;MTTTAPADGVGSVPAAAVISACLSAQAGFPARSRVSRVFGRSPLSVDSRPWYLGALGELQVAARLAKLGPDWTVLHSVPIGERGSDIDHIVVGPAGVFTINTKFHDDARIWVGSTRLLVNGQKTDHLRNSRYEAQRTARKLMAVVGEPIDVYPAIVLVGARSVTIRERPVDVTVLRDTELVRWLTRRAVKLTADGRDRLAEMLTRPETSATPSGASSEPDLTAFAALRREVGAARRVRMLWGTAGLLGGIVLAATLAINAYSTLLGG
;
A
#
# COMPACT_ATOMS: atom_id res chain seq x y z
N MET A 1 4.41 25.88 29.74
CA MET A 1 4.98 24.85 28.85
C MET A 1 3.83 24.27 28.06
N THR A 2 3.55 24.86 26.91
CA THR A 2 2.46 24.46 26.02
C THR A 2 3.01 23.43 25.03
N THR A 3 2.58 22.18 25.17
CA THR A 3 2.86 21.11 24.22
C THR A 3 2.14 21.42 22.90
N THR A 4 2.90 21.84 21.90
CA THR A 4 2.44 21.96 20.52
C THR A 4 2.15 20.56 19.99
N ALA A 5 0.87 20.25 19.75
CA ALA A 5 0.46 19.06 19.04
C ALA A 5 1.03 19.09 17.60
N PRO A 6 1.41 17.94 17.02
CA PRO A 6 1.83 17.90 15.63
C PRO A 6 0.65 18.35 14.76
N ALA A 7 0.92 19.21 13.78
CA ALA A 7 -0.08 19.67 12.84
C ALA A 7 -0.76 18.46 12.18
N ASP A 8 -2.05 18.26 12.48
CA ASP A 8 -2.89 17.31 11.79
C ASP A 8 -2.87 17.68 10.30
N GLY A 9 -2.17 16.87 9.52
CA GLY A 9 -1.93 17.11 8.11
C GLY A 9 -3.27 17.26 7.40
N VAL A 10 -3.43 18.37 6.69
CA VAL A 10 -4.64 18.61 5.93
C VAL A 10 -4.65 17.65 4.74
N GLY A 11 -5.35 16.53 4.92
CA GLY A 11 -5.41 15.42 3.98
C GLY A 11 -6.44 14.40 4.48
N SER A 12 -7.10 13.71 3.54
CA SER A 12 -8.08 12.68 3.91
C SER A 12 -7.41 11.48 4.59
N VAL A 13 -8.19 10.62 5.23
CA VAL A 13 -7.70 9.40 5.86
C VAL A 13 -6.99 8.51 4.82
N PRO A 14 -5.73 8.08 5.04
CA PRO A 14 -5.05 7.21 4.09
C PRO A 14 -5.82 5.90 3.91
N ALA A 15 -5.86 5.42 2.67
CA ALA A 15 -6.56 4.19 2.31
C ALA A 15 -8.09 4.22 2.47
N ALA A 16 -8.72 5.40 2.58
CA ALA A 16 -10.15 5.50 2.85
C ALA A 16 -11.02 4.69 1.88
N ALA A 17 -10.87 4.93 0.57
CA ALA A 17 -11.66 4.27 -0.46
C ALA A 17 -11.47 2.74 -0.45
N VAL A 18 -10.23 2.26 -0.33
CA VAL A 18 -9.93 0.83 -0.33
C VAL A 18 -10.34 0.14 0.97
N ILE A 19 -10.34 0.84 2.12
CA ILE A 19 -10.90 0.34 3.39
C ILE A 19 -12.41 0.16 3.25
N SER A 20 -13.12 1.17 2.75
CA SER A 20 -14.57 1.11 2.55
C SER A 20 -14.96 0.01 1.55
N ALA A 21 -14.20 -0.14 0.46
CA ALA A 21 -14.39 -1.24 -0.51
C ALA A 21 -14.11 -2.61 0.12
N CYS A 22 -13.07 -2.73 0.95
CA CYS A 22 -12.74 -3.97 1.66
C CYS A 22 -13.88 -4.40 2.60
N LEU A 23 -14.38 -3.48 3.42
CA LEU A 23 -15.46 -3.76 4.37
C LEU A 23 -16.77 -4.09 3.65
N SER A 24 -17.09 -3.34 2.58
CA SER A 24 -18.25 -3.63 1.73
C SER A 24 -18.19 -5.02 1.11
N ALA A 25 -17.03 -5.40 0.53
CA ALA A 25 -16.82 -6.73 -0.04
C ALA A 25 -16.80 -7.85 1.02
N GLN A 26 -16.51 -7.52 2.28
CA GLN A 26 -16.49 -8.47 3.39
C GLN A 26 -17.88 -8.62 4.04
N ALA A 27 -18.74 -7.61 4.00
CA ALA A 27 -20.02 -7.57 4.71
C ALA A 27 -20.97 -8.72 4.34
N GLY A 28 -20.89 -9.23 3.10
CA GLY A 28 -21.69 -10.37 2.64
C GLY A 28 -21.24 -11.74 3.15
N PHE A 29 -20.13 -11.83 3.90
CA PHE A 29 -19.55 -13.11 4.31
C PHE A 29 -19.74 -13.38 5.81
N PRO A 30 -20.16 -14.60 6.20
CA PRO A 30 -20.42 -14.94 7.59
C PRO A 30 -19.14 -14.90 8.44
N ALA A 31 -19.31 -14.58 9.72
CA ALA A 31 -18.22 -14.66 10.70
C ALA A 31 -17.66 -16.10 10.77
N ARG A 32 -16.36 -16.22 11.03
CA ARG A 32 -15.70 -17.52 11.14
C ARG A 32 -16.33 -18.38 12.24
N SER A 33 -16.49 -19.67 11.99
CA SER A 33 -16.85 -20.65 13.02
C SER A 33 -15.72 -20.86 14.03
N ARG A 34 -16.01 -21.46 15.19
CA ARG A 34 -14.98 -21.83 16.19
C ARG A 34 -13.93 -22.77 15.58
N VAL A 35 -14.37 -23.76 14.81
CA VAL A 35 -13.49 -24.71 14.11
C VAL A 35 -12.58 -24.00 13.10
N SER A 36 -13.11 -23.06 12.31
CA SER A 36 -12.31 -22.26 11.37
C SER A 36 -11.23 -21.42 12.06
N ARG A 37 -11.49 -20.92 13.28
CA ARG A 37 -10.48 -20.23 14.09
C ARG A 37 -9.37 -21.17 14.54
N VAL A 38 -9.72 -22.37 15.01
CA VAL A 38 -8.76 -23.40 15.44
C VAL A 38 -7.80 -23.78 14.32
N PHE A 39 -8.27 -23.90 13.08
CA PHE A 39 -7.42 -24.22 11.92
C PHE A 39 -6.78 -23.00 11.24
N GLY A 40 -6.97 -21.79 11.76
CA GLY A 40 -6.38 -20.58 11.20
C GLY A 40 -6.89 -20.22 9.80
N ARG A 41 -8.13 -20.58 9.46
CA ARG A 41 -8.76 -20.16 8.20
C ARG A 41 -8.86 -18.63 8.18
N SER A 42 -8.48 -18.04 7.05
CA SER A 42 -8.56 -16.59 6.83
C SER A 42 -10.02 -16.12 6.94
N PRO A 43 -10.30 -14.98 7.58
CA PRO A 43 -11.63 -14.37 7.54
C PRO A 43 -11.94 -13.72 6.19
N LEU A 44 -10.90 -13.36 5.41
CA LEU A 44 -11.08 -12.65 4.14
C LEU A 44 -11.71 -13.55 3.08
N SER A 45 -12.74 -13.02 2.44
CA SER A 45 -13.26 -13.54 1.18
C SER A 45 -12.28 -13.36 0.02
N VAL A 46 -12.52 -14.07 -1.09
CA VAL A 46 -11.76 -13.89 -2.33
C VAL A 46 -11.89 -12.45 -2.84
N ASP A 47 -13.08 -11.85 -2.69
CA ASP A 47 -13.38 -10.52 -3.21
C ASP A 47 -12.82 -9.40 -2.31
N SER A 48 -12.81 -9.58 -0.99
CA SER A 48 -12.26 -8.59 -0.05
C SER A 48 -10.74 -8.61 0.03
N ARG A 49 -10.08 -9.75 -0.30
CA ARG A 49 -8.63 -9.91 -0.16
C ARG A 49 -7.83 -8.89 -0.97
N PRO A 50 -8.11 -8.61 -2.26
CA PRO A 50 -7.41 -7.57 -3.01
C PRO A 50 -7.51 -6.19 -2.36
N TRP A 51 -8.70 -5.80 -1.91
CA TRP A 51 -8.94 -4.52 -1.22
C TRP A 51 -8.21 -4.45 0.13
N TYR A 52 -8.23 -5.54 0.90
CA TYR A 52 -7.50 -5.65 2.15
C TYR A 52 -5.99 -5.44 1.95
N LEU A 53 -5.41 -6.11 0.94
CA LEU A 53 -3.99 -5.95 0.61
C LEU A 53 -3.68 -4.54 0.11
N GLY A 54 -4.56 -3.94 -0.71
CA GLY A 54 -4.45 -2.54 -1.14
C GLY A 54 -4.40 -1.59 0.05
N ALA A 55 -5.36 -1.71 0.97
CA ALA A 55 -5.40 -0.91 2.19
C ALA A 55 -4.16 -1.08 3.08
N LEU A 56 -3.64 -2.31 3.23
CA LEU A 56 -2.38 -2.52 3.95
C LEU A 56 -1.20 -1.83 3.26
N GLY A 57 -1.15 -1.85 1.93
CA GLY A 57 -0.13 -1.17 1.14
C GLY A 57 -0.18 0.33 1.38
N GLU A 58 -1.32 0.96 1.14
CA GLU A 58 -1.48 2.41 1.28
C GLU A 58 -1.19 2.88 2.71
N LEU A 59 -1.66 2.16 3.74
CA LEU A 59 -1.33 2.45 5.13
C LEU A 59 0.18 2.32 5.42
N GLN A 60 0.83 1.31 4.83
CA GLN A 60 2.28 1.13 4.99
C GLN A 60 3.06 2.27 4.33
N VAL A 61 2.66 2.70 3.13
CA VAL A 61 3.28 3.82 2.42
C VAL A 61 3.02 5.14 3.14
N ALA A 62 1.80 5.40 3.62
CA ALA A 62 1.48 6.54 4.47
C ALA A 62 2.38 6.59 5.72
N ALA A 63 2.59 5.45 6.39
CA ALA A 63 3.50 5.37 7.54
C ALA A 63 4.99 5.61 7.17
N ARG A 64 5.41 5.39 5.92
CA ARG A 64 6.73 5.81 5.43
C ARG A 64 6.76 7.33 5.23
N LEU A 65 5.75 7.87 4.55
CA LEU A 65 5.64 9.29 4.21
C LEU A 65 5.53 10.19 5.46
N ALA A 66 4.91 9.70 6.53
CA ALA A 66 4.87 10.39 7.83
C ALA A 66 6.25 10.66 8.46
N LYS A 67 7.33 10.08 7.92
CA LYS A 67 8.72 10.32 8.35
C LYS A 67 9.41 11.43 7.58
N LEU A 68 8.73 12.05 6.61
CA LEU A 68 9.26 13.22 5.92
C LEU A 68 9.31 14.41 6.88
N GLY A 69 10.26 15.32 6.64
CA GLY A 69 10.43 16.53 7.46
C GLY A 69 9.33 17.57 7.21
N PRO A 70 9.35 18.69 7.96
CA PRO A 70 8.31 19.73 7.90
C PRO A 70 8.20 20.41 6.53
N ASP A 71 9.24 20.30 5.70
CA ASP A 71 9.26 20.83 4.34
C ASP A 71 8.44 20.01 3.34
N TRP A 72 7.74 18.97 3.79
CA TRP A 72 6.96 18.07 2.95
C TRP A 72 5.50 18.04 3.39
N THR A 73 4.60 18.22 2.43
CA THR A 73 3.16 18.06 2.60
C THR A 73 2.72 16.79 1.92
N VAL A 74 1.96 15.95 2.64
CA VAL A 74 1.44 14.68 2.14
C VAL A 74 -0.07 14.72 2.18
N LEU A 75 -0.71 14.53 1.03
CA LEU A 75 -2.15 14.39 0.90
C LEU A 75 -2.46 12.95 0.54
N HIS A 76 -3.46 12.37 1.19
CA HIS A 76 -3.91 11.00 0.90
C HIS A 76 -5.29 11.00 0.23
N SER A 77 -5.58 9.91 -0.48
CA SER A 77 -6.84 9.63 -1.19
C SER A 77 -7.40 10.88 -1.88
N VAL A 78 -6.59 11.46 -2.78
CA VAL A 78 -6.91 12.72 -3.45
C VAL A 78 -7.76 12.44 -4.70
N PRO A 79 -9.00 12.96 -4.78
CA PRO A 79 -9.85 12.75 -5.94
C PRO A 79 -9.32 13.52 -7.15
N ILE A 80 -9.02 12.81 -8.24
CA ILE A 80 -8.54 13.41 -9.49
C ILE A 80 -9.42 13.03 -10.67
N GLY A 81 -10.58 13.68 -10.74
CA GLY A 81 -11.50 13.66 -11.88
C GLY A 81 -12.91 13.20 -11.53
N GLU A 82 -13.81 13.30 -12.50
CA GLU A 82 -15.25 13.05 -12.32
C GLU A 82 -15.60 11.55 -12.23
N ARG A 83 -14.68 10.66 -12.59
CA ARG A 83 -14.92 9.20 -12.67
C ARG A 83 -14.59 8.43 -11.37
N GLY A 84 -14.39 9.12 -10.25
CA GLY A 84 -14.22 8.49 -8.93
C GLY A 84 -12.93 7.67 -8.76
N SER A 85 -11.85 7.98 -9.49
CA SER A 85 -10.54 7.38 -9.22
C SER A 85 -9.71 8.32 -8.36
N ASP A 86 -9.35 7.87 -7.16
CA ASP A 86 -8.49 8.61 -6.24
C ASP A 86 -7.02 8.24 -6.46
N ILE A 87 -6.12 9.21 -6.28
CA ILE A 87 -4.69 8.94 -6.13
C ILE A 87 -4.42 8.61 -4.67
N ASP A 88 -3.73 7.49 -4.42
CA ASP A 88 -3.38 7.04 -3.07
C ASP A 88 -2.69 8.16 -2.28
N HIS A 89 -1.61 8.74 -2.82
CA HIS A 89 -0.93 9.87 -2.19
C HIS A 89 -0.38 10.91 -3.20
N ILE A 90 -0.55 12.19 -2.87
CA ILE A 90 0.17 13.29 -3.50
C ILE A 90 1.15 13.87 -2.48
N VAL A 91 2.41 14.05 -2.88
CA VAL A 91 3.45 14.59 -2.02
C VAL A 91 4.02 15.84 -2.65
N VAL A 92 4.07 16.93 -1.89
CA VAL A 92 4.70 18.20 -2.27
C VAL A 92 5.89 18.43 -1.36
N GLY A 93 7.03 18.78 -1.91
CA GLY A 93 8.21 19.16 -1.12
C GLY A 93 9.25 19.90 -1.95
N PRO A 94 10.47 20.10 -1.43
CA PRO A 94 11.48 20.92 -2.09
C PRO A 94 11.82 20.44 -3.50
N ALA A 95 11.68 19.15 -3.77
CA ALA A 95 12.02 18.53 -5.05
C ALA A 95 10.89 18.58 -6.11
N GLY A 96 9.71 19.12 -5.79
CA GLY A 96 8.55 19.18 -6.68
C GLY A 96 7.32 18.43 -6.15
N VAL A 97 6.42 18.10 -7.07
CA VAL A 97 5.16 17.38 -6.80
C VAL A 97 5.29 15.93 -7.27
N PHE A 98 4.78 14.99 -6.47
CA PHE A 98 4.84 13.56 -6.74
C PHE A 98 3.47 12.93 -6.59
N THR A 99 3.07 12.10 -7.55
CA THR A 99 1.95 11.17 -7.36
C THR A 99 2.51 9.80 -7.01
N ILE A 100 2.04 9.23 -5.91
CA ILE A 100 2.51 7.95 -5.41
C ILE A 100 1.35 6.97 -5.47
N ASN A 101 1.54 5.91 -6.25
CA ASN A 101 0.60 4.81 -6.36
C ASN A 101 1.20 3.58 -5.66
N THR A 102 0.42 2.97 -4.77
CA THR A 102 0.84 1.84 -3.97
C THR A 102 0.40 0.53 -4.58
N LYS A 103 1.32 -0.43 -4.64
CA LYS A 103 1.06 -1.78 -5.16
C LYS A 103 1.54 -2.82 -4.18
N PHE A 104 0.59 -3.36 -3.40
CA PHE A 104 0.83 -4.47 -2.49
C PHE A 104 0.77 -5.80 -3.24
N HIS A 105 1.88 -6.54 -3.26
CA HIS A 105 1.95 -7.86 -3.85
C HIS A 105 2.60 -8.85 -2.88
N ASP A 106 1.76 -9.56 -2.12
CA ASP A 106 2.16 -10.56 -1.11
C ASP A 106 2.99 -11.69 -1.73
N ASP A 107 4.25 -11.84 -1.31
CA ASP A 107 5.21 -12.86 -1.75
C ASP A 107 5.39 -12.98 -3.28
N ALA A 108 5.11 -11.89 -4.02
CA ALA A 108 5.18 -11.90 -5.47
C ALA A 108 6.57 -11.62 -6.02
N ARG A 109 6.85 -12.15 -7.21
CA ARG A 109 8.02 -11.79 -8.02
C ARG A 109 7.62 -10.70 -9.01
N ILE A 110 8.27 -9.55 -8.90
CA ILE A 110 8.03 -8.38 -9.75
C ILE A 110 9.20 -8.20 -10.70
N TRP A 111 8.87 -7.97 -11.97
CA TRP A 111 9.83 -7.63 -13.00
C TRP A 111 9.46 -6.27 -13.60
N VAL A 112 10.45 -5.40 -13.76
CA VAL A 112 10.27 -4.05 -14.30
C VAL A 112 11.14 -3.89 -15.55
N GLY A 113 10.51 -3.51 -16.65
CA GLY A 113 11.18 -3.05 -17.87
C GLY A 113 10.77 -1.61 -18.22
N SER A 114 11.28 -1.08 -19.33
CA SER A 114 11.04 0.31 -19.76
C SER A 114 9.55 0.67 -19.92
N THR A 115 8.75 -0.26 -20.44
CA THR A 115 7.36 0.01 -20.82
C THR A 115 6.35 -0.81 -20.03
N ARG A 116 6.76 -1.86 -19.32
CA ARG A 116 5.85 -2.79 -18.63
C ARG A 116 6.40 -3.23 -17.27
N LEU A 117 5.46 -3.47 -16.37
CA LEU A 117 5.68 -4.13 -15.08
C LEU A 117 4.93 -5.46 -15.08
N LEU A 118 5.62 -6.54 -14.72
CA LEU A 118 5.05 -7.87 -14.62
C LEU A 118 4.99 -8.31 -13.15
N VAL A 119 3.89 -8.94 -12.76
CA VAL A 119 3.68 -9.54 -11.43
C VAL A 119 3.45 -11.03 -11.61
N ASN A 120 4.34 -11.86 -11.08
CA ASN A 120 4.33 -13.32 -11.28
C ASN A 120 4.22 -13.73 -12.77
N GLY A 121 4.91 -12.99 -13.65
CA GLY A 121 4.91 -13.20 -15.10
C GLY A 121 3.72 -12.59 -15.84
N GLN A 122 2.70 -12.08 -15.15
CA GLN A 122 1.53 -11.45 -15.77
C GLN A 122 1.76 -9.96 -16.01
N LYS A 123 1.42 -9.49 -17.22
CA LYS A 123 1.56 -8.07 -17.61
C LYS A 123 0.55 -7.21 -16.83
N THR A 124 0.99 -6.03 -16.43
CA THR A 124 0.14 -5.03 -15.75
C THR A 124 0.15 -3.71 -16.49
N ASP A 125 -0.86 -2.89 -16.21
CA ASP A 125 -0.99 -1.53 -16.73
C ASP A 125 -0.47 -0.46 -15.76
N HIS A 126 0.25 -0.84 -14.69
CA HIS A 126 0.60 0.07 -13.61
C HIS A 126 1.38 1.30 -14.09
N LEU A 127 2.37 1.12 -14.97
CA LEU A 127 3.14 2.24 -15.53
C LEU A 127 2.25 3.21 -16.33
N ARG A 128 1.33 2.67 -17.14
CA ARG A 128 0.40 3.50 -17.93
C ARG A 128 -0.54 4.29 -17.02
N ASN A 129 -1.10 3.64 -16.01
CA ASN A 129 -2.04 4.28 -15.08
C ASN A 129 -1.36 5.39 -14.28
N SER A 130 -0.15 5.15 -13.75
CA SER A 130 0.61 6.16 -13.01
C SER A 130 0.98 7.38 -13.86
N ARG A 131 1.29 7.19 -15.15
CA ARG A 131 1.47 8.32 -16.10
C ARG A 131 0.22 9.16 -16.23
N TYR A 132 -0.94 8.53 -16.42
CA TYR A 132 -2.20 9.25 -16.55
C TYR A 132 -2.59 9.98 -15.26
N GLU A 133 -2.35 9.39 -14.10
CA GLU A 133 -2.56 10.02 -12.79
C GLU A 133 -1.70 11.28 -12.64
N ALA A 134 -0.40 11.20 -12.95
CA ALA A 134 0.49 12.37 -12.93
C ALA A 134 0.05 13.45 -13.92
N GLN A 135 -0.29 13.08 -15.16
CA GLN A 135 -0.75 14.04 -16.18
C GLN A 135 -2.08 14.72 -15.81
N ARG A 136 -3.01 14.01 -15.16
CA ARG A 136 -4.26 14.61 -14.66
C ARG A 136 -3.99 15.55 -13.51
N THR A 137 -3.11 15.17 -12.59
CA THR A 137 -2.70 16.01 -11.47
C THR A 137 -2.02 17.29 -11.97
N ALA A 138 -1.09 17.17 -12.91
CA ALA A 138 -0.41 18.31 -13.53
C ALA A 138 -1.40 19.27 -14.21
N ARG A 139 -2.36 18.74 -14.99
CA ARG A 139 -3.41 19.55 -15.63
C ARG A 139 -4.29 20.27 -14.61
N LYS A 140 -4.67 19.59 -13.53
CA LYS A 140 -5.49 20.16 -12.46
C LYS A 140 -4.73 21.27 -11.73
N LEU A 141 -3.45 21.04 -11.40
CA LEU A 141 -2.60 22.06 -10.79
C LEU A 141 -2.40 23.25 -11.72
N MET A 142 -2.11 23.02 -13.00
CA MET A 142 -1.95 24.08 -14.00
C MET A 142 -3.20 24.95 -14.12
N ALA A 143 -4.40 24.36 -14.09
CA ALA A 143 -5.66 25.11 -14.18
C ALA A 143 -5.87 26.08 -13.00
N VAL A 144 -5.27 25.81 -11.84
CA VAL A 144 -5.39 26.66 -10.64
C VAL A 144 -4.18 27.59 -10.48
N VAL A 145 -2.96 27.11 -10.79
CA VAL A 145 -1.71 27.88 -10.65
C VAL A 145 -1.51 28.86 -11.82
N GLY A 146 -2.03 28.54 -13.00
CA GLY A 146 -1.81 29.31 -14.23
C GLY A 146 -0.49 29.01 -14.94
N GLU A 147 0.35 28.12 -14.38
CA GLU A 147 1.65 27.72 -14.94
C GLU A 147 1.80 26.20 -15.00
N PRO A 148 2.58 25.65 -15.95
CA PRO A 148 2.86 24.21 -16.00
C PRO A 148 3.60 23.72 -14.75
N ILE A 149 3.04 22.72 -14.08
CA ILE A 149 3.67 22.05 -12.93
C ILE A 149 4.08 20.63 -13.31
N ASP A 150 5.37 20.34 -13.19
CA ASP A 150 5.90 18.99 -13.31
C ASP A 150 5.40 18.11 -12.14
N VAL A 151 4.77 16.99 -12.48
CA VAL A 151 4.34 15.97 -11.51
C VAL A 151 5.05 14.67 -11.82
N TYR A 152 5.80 14.15 -10.85
CA TYR A 152 6.63 12.96 -11.02
C TYR A 152 5.92 11.71 -10.46
N PRO A 153 5.47 10.76 -11.31
CA PRO A 153 4.81 9.56 -10.83
C PRO A 153 5.80 8.55 -10.24
N ALA A 154 5.39 7.94 -9.13
CA ALA A 154 6.08 6.85 -8.48
C ALA A 154 5.14 5.68 -8.17
N ILE A 155 5.59 4.46 -8.50
CA ILE A 155 4.96 3.21 -8.07
C ILE A 155 5.78 2.66 -6.90
N VAL A 156 5.12 2.53 -5.76
CA VAL A 156 5.72 1.99 -4.53
C VAL A 156 5.24 0.55 -4.31
N LEU A 157 6.20 -0.37 -4.37
CA LEU A 157 5.98 -1.80 -4.22
C LEU A 157 6.07 -2.20 -2.75
N VAL A 158 5.03 -2.88 -2.26
CA VAL A 158 4.92 -3.38 -0.89
C VAL A 158 4.75 -4.89 -0.89
N GLY A 159 5.40 -5.60 0.03
CA GLY A 159 5.21 -7.04 0.25
C GLY A 159 5.85 -7.98 -0.79
N ALA A 160 6.44 -7.43 -1.86
CA ALA A 160 7.05 -8.21 -2.93
C ALA A 160 8.28 -9.01 -2.45
N ARG A 161 8.27 -10.31 -2.74
CA ARG A 161 9.38 -11.24 -2.47
C ARG A 161 10.67 -10.78 -3.14
N SER A 162 10.58 -10.46 -4.43
CA SER A 162 11.72 -10.00 -5.23
C SER A 162 11.26 -8.98 -6.26
N VAL A 163 12.10 -7.98 -6.50
CA VAL A 163 11.90 -6.96 -7.54
C VAL A 163 13.14 -6.96 -8.42
N THR A 164 12.96 -7.31 -9.69
CA THR A 164 14.02 -7.33 -10.70
C THR A 164 13.79 -6.18 -11.67
N ILE A 165 14.65 -5.17 -11.64
CA ILE A 165 14.63 -4.06 -12.59
C ILE A 165 15.60 -4.40 -13.72
N ARG A 166 15.08 -4.77 -14.88
CA ARG A 166 15.91 -4.99 -16.09
C ARG A 166 16.20 -3.69 -16.81
N GLU A 167 15.19 -2.84 -16.90
CA GLU A 167 15.27 -1.55 -17.55
C GLU A 167 14.35 -0.58 -16.80
N ARG A 168 14.86 0.61 -16.49
CA ARG A 168 14.07 1.62 -15.76
C ARG A 168 13.14 2.36 -16.72
N PRO A 169 11.85 2.48 -16.42
CA PRO A 169 10.98 3.40 -17.15
C PRO A 169 11.53 4.82 -17.04
N VAL A 170 11.48 5.57 -18.14
CA VAL A 170 12.06 6.92 -18.22
C VAL A 170 11.26 7.92 -17.38
N ASP A 171 9.94 7.74 -17.32
CA ASP A 171 8.99 8.74 -16.85
C ASP A 171 8.21 8.31 -15.60
N VAL A 172 8.37 7.07 -15.14
CA VAL A 172 7.76 6.56 -13.90
C VAL A 172 8.83 5.92 -13.04
N THR A 173 8.95 6.39 -11.80
CA THR A 173 9.86 5.76 -10.84
C THR A 173 9.20 4.52 -10.24
N VAL A 174 9.89 3.38 -10.21
CA VAL A 174 9.43 2.17 -9.50
C VAL A 174 10.42 1.86 -8.39
N LEU A 175 9.93 1.74 -7.16
CA LEU A 175 10.77 1.51 -5.98
C LEU A 175 10.04 0.67 -4.92
N ARG A 176 10.78 0.14 -3.95
CA ARG A 176 10.21 -0.48 -2.75
C ARG A 176 9.85 0.58 -1.70
N ASP A 177 8.86 0.30 -0.85
CA ASP A 177 8.45 1.20 0.25
C ASP A 177 9.61 1.64 1.15
N THR A 178 10.57 0.75 1.39
CA THR A 178 11.78 1.02 2.17
C THR A 178 12.69 2.08 1.57
N GLU A 179 12.59 2.32 0.26
CA GLU A 179 13.44 3.26 -0.47
C GLU A 179 12.79 4.65 -0.60
N LEU A 180 11.49 4.77 -0.33
CA LEU A 180 10.66 5.93 -0.67
C LEU A 180 11.14 7.24 -0.05
N VAL A 181 11.24 7.29 1.28
CA VAL A 181 11.68 8.50 1.99
C VAL A 181 13.09 8.90 1.54
N ARG A 182 13.97 7.89 1.41
CA ARG A 182 15.35 8.04 0.95
C ARG A 182 15.41 8.63 -0.46
N TRP A 183 14.51 8.21 -1.33
CA TRP A 183 14.42 8.64 -2.72
C TRP A 183 13.90 10.08 -2.81
N LEU A 184 12.82 10.42 -2.10
CA LEU A 184 12.26 11.78 -2.06
C LEU A 184 13.28 12.81 -1.54
N THR A 185 13.88 12.54 -0.38
CA THR A 185 14.76 13.48 0.34
C THR A 185 16.11 13.74 -0.32
N ARG A 186 16.58 12.87 -1.22
CA ARG A 186 17.85 13.06 -1.94
C ARG A 186 17.72 13.75 -3.30
N ARG A 187 16.52 14.12 -3.70
CA ARG A 187 16.34 14.84 -4.97
C ARG A 187 16.82 16.28 -4.83
N ALA A 188 17.31 16.83 -5.94
CA ALA A 188 17.67 18.24 -6.00
C ALA A 188 16.46 19.12 -5.68
N VAL A 189 16.70 20.20 -4.93
CA VAL A 189 15.69 21.22 -4.64
C VAL A 189 15.36 21.94 -5.95
N LYS A 190 14.07 22.02 -6.26
CA LYS A 190 13.52 22.66 -7.46
C LYS A 190 12.52 23.77 -7.12
N LEU A 191 11.86 23.68 -5.97
CA LEU A 191 10.87 24.66 -5.52
C LEU A 191 11.46 25.55 -4.44
N THR A 192 11.13 26.84 -4.49
CA THR A 192 11.30 27.75 -3.36
C THR A 192 10.31 27.38 -2.25
N ALA A 193 10.60 27.80 -1.01
CA ALA A 193 9.69 27.56 0.12
C ALA A 193 8.28 28.13 -0.15
N ASP A 194 8.20 29.38 -0.63
CA ASP A 194 6.92 30.03 -0.99
C ASP A 194 6.18 29.30 -2.12
N GLY A 195 6.89 28.87 -3.19
CA GLY A 195 6.26 28.10 -4.27
C GLY A 195 5.75 26.74 -3.81
N ARG A 196 6.48 26.07 -2.93
CA ARG A 196 6.05 24.81 -2.28
C ARG A 196 4.81 25.04 -1.42
N ASP A 197 4.82 26.05 -0.57
CA ASP A 197 3.75 26.30 0.39
C ASP A 197 2.44 26.68 -0.32
N ARG A 198 2.53 27.46 -1.40
CA ARG A 198 1.38 27.74 -2.29
C ARG A 198 0.81 26.48 -2.90
N LEU A 199 1.66 25.61 -3.48
CA LEU A 199 1.20 24.34 -4.07
C LEU A 199 0.55 23.43 -3.02
N ALA A 200 1.13 23.36 -1.83
CA ALA A 200 0.58 22.60 -0.71
C ALA A 200 -0.80 23.13 -0.27
N GLU A 201 -0.94 24.44 -0.11
CA GLU A 201 -2.22 25.08 0.25
C GLU A 201 -3.29 24.79 -0.81
N MET A 202 -2.96 24.90 -2.10
CA MET A 202 -3.91 24.70 -3.19
C MET A 202 -4.41 23.26 -3.29
N LEU A 203 -3.53 22.27 -3.09
CA LEU A 203 -3.91 20.86 -3.06
C LEU A 203 -4.77 20.51 -1.85
N THR A 204 -4.62 21.29 -0.79
CA THR A 204 -5.35 21.16 0.46
C THR A 204 -6.77 21.74 0.39
N ARG A 205 -7.02 22.69 -0.52
CA ARG A 205 -8.32 23.36 -0.62
C ARG A 205 -9.46 22.38 -1.00
N PRO A 206 -10.59 22.40 -0.26
CA PRO A 206 -11.75 21.54 -0.55
C PRO A 206 -12.29 21.69 -1.97
N GLU A 207 -12.12 22.85 -2.59
CA GLU A 207 -12.66 23.21 -3.90
C GLU A 207 -11.90 22.54 -5.06
N THR A 208 -10.65 22.15 -4.80
CA THR A 208 -9.89 21.26 -5.68
C THR A 208 -10.42 19.82 -5.55
N SER A 209 -10.91 19.43 -4.38
CA SER A 209 -11.52 18.11 -4.15
C SER A 209 -12.95 18.11 -4.68
N ALA A 210 -13.14 17.75 -5.95
CA ALA A 210 -14.47 17.57 -6.52
C ALA A 210 -15.37 16.82 -5.52
N THR A 211 -16.51 17.43 -5.19
CA THR A 211 -17.52 16.87 -4.29
C THR A 211 -17.72 15.39 -4.61
N PRO A 212 -17.57 14.46 -3.65
CA PRO A 212 -17.81 13.06 -3.93
C PRO A 212 -19.29 12.89 -4.27
N SER A 213 -19.58 12.70 -5.56
CA SER A 213 -20.88 12.22 -6.01
C SER A 213 -20.99 10.76 -5.57
N GLY A 214 -21.64 10.54 -4.43
CA GLY A 214 -22.01 9.22 -3.92
C GLY A 214 -21.23 8.78 -2.69
N ALA A 215 -21.78 9.09 -1.51
CA ALA A 215 -21.58 8.33 -0.26
C ALA A 215 -20.13 8.08 0.20
N SER A 216 -19.35 9.14 0.46
CA SER A 216 -18.16 9.01 1.30
C SER A 216 -18.55 9.07 2.78
N SER A 217 -19.17 8.00 3.30
CA SER A 217 -19.12 7.76 4.74
C SER A 217 -17.65 7.62 5.11
N GLU A 218 -17.18 8.35 6.13
CA GLU A 218 -15.81 8.17 6.63
C GLU A 218 -15.51 6.67 6.78
N PRO A 219 -14.32 6.20 6.36
CA PRO A 219 -13.99 4.79 6.41
C PRO A 219 -14.09 4.28 7.85
N ASP A 220 -14.75 3.15 8.07
CA ASP A 220 -14.83 2.55 9.41
C ASP A 220 -13.48 1.90 9.78
N LEU A 221 -12.57 2.73 10.30
CA LEU A 221 -11.24 2.34 10.73
C LEU A 221 -11.28 1.33 11.88
N THR A 222 -12.32 1.38 12.71
CA THR A 222 -12.49 0.47 13.85
C THR A 222 -12.82 -0.94 13.36
N ALA A 223 -13.78 -1.08 12.45
CA ALA A 223 -14.10 -2.35 11.81
C ALA A 223 -12.91 -2.90 11.03
N PHE A 224 -12.20 -2.04 10.28
CA PHE A 224 -11.01 -2.48 9.55
C PHE A 224 -9.89 -2.95 10.48
N ALA A 225 -9.66 -2.26 11.61
CA ALA A 225 -8.71 -2.69 12.62
C ALA A 225 -9.11 -4.04 13.26
N ALA A 226 -10.41 -4.28 13.50
CA ALA A 226 -10.91 -5.56 13.97
C ALA A 226 -10.65 -6.68 12.94
N LEU A 227 -10.96 -6.45 11.67
CA LEU A 227 -10.67 -7.39 10.58
C LEU A 227 -9.17 -7.70 10.50
N ARG A 228 -8.29 -6.69 10.63
CA ARG A 228 -6.83 -6.89 10.67
C ARG A 228 -6.39 -7.78 11.83
N ARG A 229 -6.93 -7.57 13.03
CA ARG A 229 -6.65 -8.45 14.20
C ARG A 229 -7.06 -9.88 13.91
N GLU A 230 -8.21 -10.09 13.29
CA GLU A 230 -8.72 -11.40 12.91
C GLU A 230 -7.84 -12.13 11.88
N VAL A 231 -7.40 -11.42 10.84
CA VAL A 231 -6.47 -11.93 9.82
C VAL A 231 -5.13 -12.29 10.46
N GLY A 232 -4.60 -11.42 11.33
CA GLY A 232 -3.37 -11.66 12.07
C GLY A 232 -3.44 -12.89 12.96
N ALA A 233 -4.55 -13.06 13.69
CA ALA A 233 -4.80 -14.26 14.50
C ALA A 233 -4.84 -15.53 13.65
N ALA A 234 -5.54 -15.50 12.50
CA ALA A 234 -5.58 -16.62 11.57
C ALA A 234 -4.18 -17.03 11.09
N ARG A 235 -3.36 -16.04 10.74
CA ARG A 235 -1.98 -16.26 10.27
C ARG A 235 -1.11 -16.89 11.37
N ARG A 236 -1.18 -16.40 12.61
CA ARG A 236 -0.45 -16.96 13.76
C ARG A 236 -0.83 -18.42 14.00
N VAL A 237 -2.12 -18.74 13.98
CA VAL A 237 -2.59 -20.12 14.15
C VAL A 237 -2.07 -21.04 13.04
N ARG A 238 -2.05 -20.60 11.78
CA ARG A 238 -1.45 -21.39 10.69
C ARG A 238 0.04 -21.62 10.87
N MET A 239 0.78 -20.61 11.35
CA MET A 239 2.20 -20.76 11.64
C MET A 239 2.42 -21.82 12.73
N LEU A 240 1.62 -21.78 13.81
CA LEU A 240 1.68 -22.77 14.90
C LEU A 240 1.41 -24.19 14.39
N TRP A 241 0.38 -24.37 13.56
CA TRP A 241 0.11 -25.68 12.95
C TRP A 241 1.23 -26.14 12.01
N GLY A 242 1.82 -25.23 11.24
CA GLY A 242 2.98 -25.55 10.40
C GLY A 242 4.17 -26.02 11.24
N THR A 243 4.48 -25.33 12.34
CA THR A 243 5.57 -25.73 13.25
C THR A 243 5.27 -27.04 13.98
N ALA A 244 4.04 -27.26 14.42
CA ALA A 244 3.64 -28.50 15.10
C ALA A 244 3.70 -29.70 14.14
N GLY A 245 3.27 -29.52 12.88
CA GLY A 245 3.40 -30.54 11.84
C GLY A 245 4.85 -30.91 11.55
N LEU A 246 5.74 -29.91 11.46
CA LEU A 246 7.18 -30.14 11.26
C LEU A 246 7.79 -30.94 12.42
N LEU A 247 7.52 -30.53 13.68
CA LEU A 247 8.01 -31.24 14.87
C LEU A 247 7.47 -32.67 14.95
N GLY A 248 6.18 -32.86 14.69
CA GLY A 248 5.56 -34.19 14.64
C GLY A 248 6.20 -35.09 13.58
N GLY A 249 6.51 -34.53 12.40
CA GLY A 249 7.22 -35.25 11.34
C GLY A 249 8.63 -35.68 11.73
N ILE A 250 9.37 -34.81 12.44
CA ILE A 250 10.72 -35.13 12.96
C ILE A 250 10.64 -36.26 14.00
N VAL A 251 9.69 -36.18 14.95
CA VAL A 251 9.50 -37.22 15.98
C VAL A 251 9.12 -38.56 15.34
N LEU A 252 8.23 -38.55 14.34
CA LEU A 252 7.84 -39.75 13.61
C LEU A 252 9.04 -40.37 12.86
N ALA A 253 9.82 -39.56 12.15
CA ALA A 253 11.01 -40.02 11.43
C ALA A 253 12.07 -40.61 12.39
N ALA A 254 12.30 -39.97 13.55
CA ALA A 254 13.20 -40.48 14.57
C ALA A 254 12.72 -41.83 15.13
N THR A 255 11.41 -41.96 15.39
CA THR A 255 10.80 -43.21 15.88
C THR A 255 10.96 -44.34 14.86
N LEU A 256 10.71 -44.05 13.58
CA LEU A 256 10.89 -45.02 12.49
C LEU A 256 12.37 -45.43 12.32
N ALA A 257 13.30 -44.49 12.43
CA ALA A 257 14.74 -44.77 12.35
C ALA A 257 15.24 -45.63 13.51
N ILE A 258 14.79 -45.34 14.75
CA ILE A 258 15.11 -46.16 15.94
C ILE A 258 14.58 -47.58 15.75
N ASN A 259 13.33 -47.73 15.31
CA ASN A 259 12.74 -49.04 15.05
C ASN A 259 13.51 -49.82 13.97
N ALA A 260 13.84 -49.18 12.84
CA ALA A 260 14.63 -49.81 11.77
C ALA A 260 16.04 -50.22 12.22
N TYR A 261 16.70 -49.39 13.03
CA TYR A 261 18.01 -49.68 13.60
C TYR A 261 17.96 -50.88 14.56
N SER A 262 16.91 -50.94 15.40
CA SER A 262 16.70 -52.07 16.32
C SER A 262 16.50 -53.40 15.59
N THR A 263 15.81 -53.40 14.44
CA THR A 263 15.63 -54.61 13.62
C THR A 263 16.89 -55.05 12.89
N LEU A 264 17.83 -54.14 12.61
CA LEU A 264 19.09 -54.46 11.93
C LEU A 264 20.18 -54.98 12.88
N LEU A 265 20.14 -54.59 14.16
CA LEU A 265 21.12 -55.04 15.18
C LEU A 265 20.66 -56.23 16.01
N GLY A 266 19.34 -56.50 16.06
CA GLY A 266 18.76 -57.60 16.83
C GLY A 266 18.58 -58.91 16.04
N GLY A 267 19.12 -58.99 14.83
CA GLY A 267 19.08 -60.17 13.94
C GLY A 267 20.45 -60.78 13.71
#